data_AF-X1LRB4-F1
#
_entry.id   AF-X1LRB4-F1
#
_cell.length_a   1.000
_cell.length_b   1.000
_cell.length_c   1.000
_cell.angle_alpha   90.00
_cell.angle_beta   90.00
_cell.angle_gamma   90.00
#
_symmetry.space_group_name_H-M   'P 1'
#
loop_
_entity.id
_entity.type
_entity.pdbx_description
1 polymer ?
#
loop_
_entity_poly.entity_id
_entity_poly.type
_entity_poly.pdbx_seq_one_letter_code
_entity_poly.pdbx_strand_id
1 'polypeptide(L)'
;AEFLITFEEYDRAKKLQAEQIKSLQKRYLLGLLTPDETVDRLNQMDLPSQKKTNLLEAWELKKYDQQKIPTKAELARLMKNKIITEDIYRQEMHKRNYSDRYIDWYLAEIAKASREEVYSGN
;
A
#
# COMPACT_ATOMS: atom_id res chain seq x y z
N ALA A 1 -38.58 -27.89 -15.07
CA ALA A 1 -38.49 -26.41 -15.09
C ALA A 1 -37.81 -25.88 -13.83
N GLU A 2 -38.22 -26.33 -12.64
CA GLU A 2 -37.71 -25.88 -11.33
C GLU A 2 -36.19 -26.08 -11.11
N PHE A 3 -35.61 -27.18 -11.63
CA PHE A 3 -34.16 -27.41 -11.58
C PHE A 3 -33.32 -26.37 -12.38
N LEU A 4 -33.85 -25.83 -13.48
CA LEU A 4 -33.14 -24.83 -14.27
C LEU A 4 -33.16 -23.45 -13.58
N ILE A 5 -34.27 -23.12 -12.91
CA ILE A 5 -34.42 -21.87 -12.16
C ILE A 5 -33.45 -21.86 -10.96
N THR A 6 -33.39 -22.96 -10.20
CA THR A 6 -32.47 -23.08 -9.04
C THR A 6 -31.00 -23.03 -9.43
N PHE A 7 -30.62 -23.64 -10.55
CA PHE A 7 -29.25 -23.56 -11.07
C PHE A 7 -28.87 -22.13 -11.48
N GLU A 8 -29.77 -21.42 -12.15
CA GLU A 8 -29.55 -20.03 -12.55
C GLU A 8 -29.42 -19.09 -11.33
N GLU A 9 -30.25 -19.28 -10.31
CA GLU A 9 -30.17 -18.54 -9.04
C GLU A 9 -28.85 -18.78 -8.32
N TYR A 10 -28.38 -20.03 -8.29
CA TYR A 10 -27.08 -20.38 -7.72
C TYR A 10 -25.92 -19.70 -8.44
N ASP A 11 -25.91 -19.72 -9.78
CA ASP A 11 -24.87 -19.05 -10.57
C ASP A 11 -24.87 -17.53 -10.35
N ARG A 12 -26.06 -16.91 -10.30
CA ARG A 12 -26.22 -15.49 -9.97
C ARG A 12 -25.70 -15.17 -8.56
N ALA A 13 -26.04 -15.98 -7.56
CA ALA A 13 -25.58 -15.78 -6.18
C ALA A 13 -24.05 -15.89 -6.08
N LYS A 14 -23.45 -16.87 -6.77
CA LYS A 14 -22.00 -17.05 -6.84
C LYS A 14 -21.30 -15.85 -7.48
N LYS A 15 -21.85 -15.33 -8.59
CA LYS A 15 -21.33 -14.13 -9.27
C LYS A 15 -21.41 -12.91 -8.36
N LEU A 16 -22.54 -12.72 -7.69
CA LEU A 16 -22.73 -11.61 -6.75
C LEU A 16 -21.71 -11.67 -5.59
N GLN A 17 -21.54 -12.86 -4.99
CA GLN A 17 -20.57 -13.05 -3.91
C GLN A 17 -19.14 -12.76 -4.38
N ALA A 18 -18.77 -13.17 -5.60
CA ALA A 18 -17.46 -12.86 -6.17
C ALA A 18 -17.23 -11.35 -6.35
N GLU A 19 -18.23 -10.62 -6.85
CA GLU A 19 -18.16 -9.15 -6.98
C GLU A 19 -18.11 -8.44 -5.62
N GLN A 20 -18.84 -8.93 -4.62
CA GLN A 20 -18.79 -8.42 -3.24
C GLN A 20 -17.38 -8.58 -2.64
N ILE A 21 -16.78 -9.77 -2.78
CA ILE A 21 -15.42 -10.05 -2.33
C ILE A 21 -14.42 -9.13 -3.03
N LYS A 22 -14.52 -8.98 -4.36
CA LYS A 22 -13.65 -8.11 -5.16
C LYS A 22 -13.77 -6.63 -4.76
N SER A 23 -15.00 -6.16 -4.54
CA SER A 23 -15.28 -4.80 -4.07
C SER A 23 -14.71 -4.55 -2.68
N LEU A 24 -14.86 -5.53 -1.77
CA LEU A 24 -14.31 -5.47 -0.41
C LEU A 24 -12.78 -5.44 -0.42
N GLN A 25 -12.14 -6.31 -1.21
CA GLN A 25 -10.70 -6.30 -1.42
C GLN A 25 -10.22 -4.93 -1.87
N LYS A 26 -10.85 -4.34 -2.88
CA LYS A 26 -10.46 -3.02 -3.40
C LYS A 26 -10.50 -1.94 -2.31
N ARG A 27 -11.56 -1.89 -1.52
CA ARG A 27 -11.67 -0.92 -0.41
C ARG A 27 -10.61 -1.14 0.66
N TYR A 28 -10.35 -2.40 1.00
CA TYR A 28 -9.32 -2.76 1.97
C TYR A 28 -7.91 -2.32 1.52
N LEU A 29 -7.55 -2.62 0.27
CA LEU A 29 -6.25 -2.23 -0.31
C LEU A 29 -6.09 -0.71 -0.45
N LEU A 30 -7.19 0.02 -0.63
CA LEU A 30 -7.19 1.49 -0.66
C LEU A 30 -7.17 2.14 0.73
N GLY A 31 -7.17 1.35 1.81
CA GLY A 31 -7.21 1.86 3.18
C GLY A 31 -8.56 2.47 3.57
N LEU A 32 -9.62 2.22 2.81
CA LEU A 32 -10.98 2.69 3.11
C LEU A 32 -11.70 1.83 4.14
N LEU A 33 -11.10 0.70 4.51
CA LEU A 33 -11.55 -0.19 5.58
C LEU A 33 -10.35 -0.64 6.41
N THR A 34 -10.57 -0.70 7.71
CA THR A 34 -9.67 -1.31 8.68
C THR A 34 -9.72 -2.84 8.60
N PRO A 35 -8.70 -3.55 9.13
CA PRO A 35 -8.74 -5.02 9.21
C PRO A 35 -10.01 -5.55 9.88
N ASP A 36 -10.42 -4.93 10.99
CA ASP A 36 -11.61 -5.34 11.75
C ASP A 36 -12.90 -5.16 10.94
N GLU A 37 -13.09 -4.00 10.30
CA GLU A 37 -14.24 -3.76 9.41
C GLU A 37 -14.28 -4.72 8.21
N THR A 38 -13.10 -5.12 7.71
CA THR A 38 -13.01 -6.11 6.64
C THR A 38 -13.39 -7.51 7.12
N VAL A 39 -12.96 -7.92 8.31
CA VAL A 39 -13.34 -9.19 8.93
C VAL A 39 -14.85 -9.24 9.18
N ASP A 40 -15.44 -8.18 9.73
CA ASP A 40 -16.88 -8.09 9.97
C ASP A 40 -17.69 -8.26 8.68
N ARG A 41 -17.26 -7.61 7.59
CA ARG A 41 -17.90 -7.75 6.28
C ARG A 41 -17.72 -9.15 5.67
N LEU A 42 -16.57 -9.79 5.87
CA LEU A 42 -16.36 -11.17 5.45
C LEU A 42 -17.25 -12.16 6.24
N ASN A 43 -17.47 -11.90 7.52
CA ASN A 43 -18.34 -12.70 8.37
C ASN A 43 -19.81 -12.64 7.91
N GLN A 44 -20.25 -11.52 7.34
CA GLN A 44 -21.61 -11.34 6.79
C GLN A 44 -21.84 -12.08 5.46
N MET A 45 -20.80 -12.61 4.80
CA MET A 45 -20.90 -13.22 3.46
C MET A 45 -21.11 -14.75 3.48
N ASP A 46 -21.38 -15.34 4.64
CA ASP A 46 -21.55 -16.79 4.86
C ASP A 46 -20.43 -17.64 4.20
N LEU A 47 -19.20 -17.14 4.30
CA LEU A 47 -18.02 -17.81 3.77
C LEU A 47 -17.45 -18.78 4.81
N PRO A 48 -16.93 -19.96 4.38
CA PRO A 48 -16.19 -20.84 5.26
C PRO A 48 -15.03 -20.10 5.95
N SER A 49 -14.79 -20.37 7.24
CA SER A 49 -13.77 -19.67 8.04
C SER A 49 -12.40 -19.69 7.39
N GLN A 50 -11.94 -20.84 6.89
CA GLN A 50 -10.65 -20.96 6.20
C GLN A 50 -10.56 -20.05 4.97
N LYS A 51 -11.65 -19.89 4.22
CA LYS A 51 -11.68 -19.02 3.04
C LYS A 51 -11.52 -17.56 3.43
N LYS A 52 -12.14 -17.13 4.54
CA LYS A 52 -11.99 -15.76 5.07
C LYS A 52 -10.55 -15.48 5.50
N THR A 53 -9.93 -16.40 6.22
CA THR A 53 -8.52 -16.32 6.62
C THR A 53 -7.60 -16.19 5.41
N ASN A 54 -7.73 -17.08 4.42
CA ASN A 54 -6.90 -17.04 3.21
C ASN A 54 -7.08 -15.75 2.41
N LEU A 55 -8.30 -15.21 2.34
CA LEU A 55 -8.56 -13.93 1.67
C LEU A 55 -7.85 -12.79 2.41
N LEU A 56 -7.99 -12.72 3.74
CA LEU A 56 -7.37 -11.66 4.53
C LEU A 56 -5.84 -11.69 4.42
N GLU A 57 -5.21 -12.87 4.60
CA GLU A 57 -3.76 -13.04 4.45
C GLU A 57 -3.27 -12.60 3.06
N ALA A 58 -3.95 -13.04 2.00
CA ALA A 58 -3.60 -12.63 0.64
C ALA A 58 -3.74 -11.12 0.41
N TRP A 59 -4.70 -10.48 1.08
CA TRP A 59 -4.93 -9.04 0.94
C TRP A 59 -3.93 -8.22 1.77
N GLU A 60 -3.53 -8.69 2.94
CA GLU A 60 -2.44 -8.09 3.74
C GLU A 60 -1.12 -8.08 2.95
N LEU A 61 -0.74 -9.22 2.38
CA LEU A 61 0.47 -9.33 1.55
C LEU A 61 0.41 -8.36 0.36
N LYS A 62 -0.73 -8.33 -0.33
CA LYS A 62 -0.92 -7.41 -1.46
C LYS A 62 -0.89 -5.94 -1.04
N LYS A 63 -1.39 -5.60 0.14
CA LYS A 63 -1.36 -4.24 0.68
C LYS A 63 0.07 -3.80 0.98
N TYR A 64 0.88 -4.69 1.54
CA TYR A 64 2.30 -4.48 1.75
C TYR A 64 3.04 -4.28 0.41
N ASP A 65 2.81 -5.14 -0.58
CA ASP A 65 3.43 -5.03 -1.91
C ASP A 65 3.03 -3.76 -2.67
N GLN A 66 1.80 -3.27 -2.44
CA GLN A 66 1.27 -2.05 -3.04
C GLN A 66 1.59 -0.78 -2.26
N GLN A 67 2.25 -0.89 -1.10
CA GLN A 67 2.58 0.25 -0.28
C GLN A 67 3.49 1.20 -1.07
N LYS A 68 2.99 2.41 -1.30
CA LYS A 68 3.77 3.45 -1.99
C LYS A 68 4.84 3.97 -1.05
N ILE A 69 6.09 3.73 -1.41
CA ILE A 69 7.26 4.27 -0.71
C ILE A 69 7.83 5.42 -1.54
N PRO A 70 8.07 6.61 -0.95
CA PRO A 70 8.66 7.74 -1.67
C PRO A 70 9.93 7.34 -2.42
N THR A 71 10.05 7.80 -3.65
CA THR A 71 11.24 7.61 -4.49
C THR A 71 12.45 8.36 -3.90
N LYS A 72 13.66 7.98 -4.32
CA LYS A 72 14.88 8.72 -3.98
C LYS A 72 14.75 10.23 -4.26
N ALA A 73 14.19 10.59 -5.42
CA ALA A 73 14.02 11.99 -5.82
C ALA A 73 12.99 12.71 -4.93
N GLU A 74 11.89 12.05 -4.56
CA GLU A 74 10.92 12.61 -3.62
C GLU A 74 11.52 12.77 -2.22
N LEU A 75 12.25 11.77 -1.72
CA LEU A 75 12.97 11.86 -0.44
C LEU A 75 13.99 13.00 -0.44
N ALA A 76 14.76 13.16 -1.52
CA ALA A 76 15.73 14.24 -1.64
C ALA A 76 15.04 15.62 -1.62
N ARG A 77 13.91 15.76 -2.31
CA ARG A 77 13.08 16.97 -2.28
C ARG A 77 12.53 17.25 -0.87
N LEU A 78 12.01 16.23 -0.18
CA LEU A 78 11.49 16.36 1.19
C LEU A 78 12.59 16.77 2.17
N MET A 79 13.79 16.21 2.03
CA MET A 79 14.97 16.55 2.84
C MET A 79 15.41 17.99 2.58
N LYS A 80 15.53 18.41 1.32
CA LYS A 80 15.88 19.78 0.95
C LYS A 80 14.89 20.81 1.50
N ASN A 81 13.61 20.46 1.49
CA ASN A 81 12.54 21.28 2.05
C ASN A 81 12.45 21.21 3.59
N LYS A 82 13.37 20.48 4.25
CA LYS A 82 13.42 20.28 5.70
C LYS A 82 12.13 19.67 6.29
N ILE A 83 11.38 18.92 5.47
CA ILE A 83 10.16 18.20 5.89
C ILE A 83 10.54 16.92 6.65
N ILE A 84 11.64 16.30 6.27
CA ILE A 84 12.22 15.13 6.94
C ILE A 84 13.64 15.44 7.43
N THR A 85 14.08 14.69 8.42
CA THR A 85 15.45 14.75 8.94
C THR A 85 16.39 13.84 8.15
N GLU A 86 17.70 13.99 8.36
CA GLU A 86 18.70 13.08 7.79
C GLU A 86 18.48 11.64 8.25
N ASP A 87 18.15 11.42 9.53
CA ASP A 87 17.86 10.09 10.07
C ASP A 87 16.68 9.43 9.34
N ILE A 88 15.58 10.15 9.15
CA ILE A 88 14.42 9.67 8.37
C ILE A 88 14.83 9.39 6.92
N TYR A 89 15.62 10.26 6.30
CA TYR A 89 16.13 10.05 4.95
C TYR A 89 16.95 8.75 4.82
N ARG A 90 17.88 8.51 5.76
CA ARG A 90 18.70 7.29 5.81
C ARG A 90 17.82 6.05 5.96
N GLN A 91 16.90 6.06 6.91
CA GLN A 91 15.97 4.95 7.15
C GLN A 91 15.14 4.61 5.89
N GLU A 92 14.55 5.60 5.24
CA GLU A 92 13.76 5.40 4.02
C GLU A 92 14.62 4.93 2.83
N MET A 93 15.87 5.40 2.72
CA MET A 93 16.80 4.94 1.69
C MET A 93 17.25 3.49 1.92
N HIS A 94 17.44 3.06 3.17
CA HIS A 94 17.73 1.66 3.50
C HIS A 94 16.57 0.72 3.17
N LYS A 95 15.33 1.14 3.42
CA LYS A 95 14.14 0.37 3.00
C LYS A 95 14.11 0.13 1.49
N ARG A 96 14.77 0.99 0.72
CA ARG A 96 14.95 0.89 -0.73
C ARG A 96 16.27 0.21 -1.14
N ASN A 97 16.95 -0.44 -0.20
CA ASN A 97 18.17 -1.22 -0.39
C ASN A 97 19.39 -0.40 -0.86
N TYR A 98 19.46 0.88 -0.51
CA TYR A 98 20.68 1.67 -0.71
C TYR A 98 21.68 1.43 0.44
N SER A 99 22.96 1.33 0.08
CA SER A 99 24.05 1.22 1.05
C SER A 99 24.40 2.60 1.63
N ASP A 100 24.96 2.60 2.85
CA ASP A 100 25.41 3.84 3.53
C ASP A 100 26.28 4.71 2.63
N ARG A 101 27.22 4.08 1.92
CA ARG A 101 28.11 4.77 0.98
C ARG A 101 27.35 5.62 -0.05
N TYR A 102 26.30 5.06 -0.66
CA TYR A 102 25.52 5.79 -1.66
C TYR A 102 24.62 6.84 -1.01
N ILE A 103 24.09 6.54 0.18
CA ILE A 103 23.28 7.49 0.95
C ILE A 103 24.11 8.73 1.31
N ASP A 104 25.35 8.56 1.75
CA ASP A 104 26.27 9.66 2.06
C ASP A 104 26.56 10.53 0.83
N TRP A 105 26.68 9.94 -0.36
CA TRP A 105 26.84 10.71 -1.60
C TRP A 105 25.62 11.58 -1.90
N TYR A 106 24.41 11.05 -1.75
CA TYR A 106 23.20 11.83 -1.96
C TYR A 106 23.02 12.93 -0.91
N LEU A 107 23.37 12.67 0.35
CA LEU A 107 23.35 13.70 1.40
C LEU A 107 24.35 14.82 1.11
N ALA A 108 25.55 14.48 0.64
CA ALA A 108 26.55 15.47 0.23
C ALA A 108 26.07 16.31 -0.97
N GLU A 109 25.41 15.68 -1.96
CA GLU A 109 24.80 16.35 -3.11
C GLU A 109 23.72 17.34 -2.66
N ILE A 110 22.79 16.90 -1.80
CA ILE A 110 21.73 17.76 -1.24
C ILE A 110 22.34 18.94 -0.48
N ALA A 111 23.32 18.68 0.39
CA ALA A 111 23.98 19.72 1.17
C ALA A 111 24.73 20.73 0.29
N LYS A 112 25.32 20.28 -0.83
CA LYS A 112 25.96 21.17 -1.80
C LYS A 112 24.95 22.07 -2.50
N ALA A 113 23.85 21.51 -3.00
CA ALA A 113 22.79 22.27 -3.66
C ALA A 113 22.19 23.34 -2.72
N SER A 114 21.95 23.00 -1.45
CA SER A 114 21.45 23.96 -0.46
C SER A 114 22.42 25.10 -0.18
N ARG A 115 23.74 24.88 -0.30
CA ARG A 115 24.73 25.96 -0.14
C ARG A 115 24.74 26.89 -1.35
N GLU A 116 24.71 26.34 -2.57
CA GLU A 116 24.75 27.13 -3.80
C GLU A 116 23.54 28.09 -3.94
N GLU A 117 22.35 27.66 -3.51
CA GLU A 117 21.15 28.51 -3.51
C GLU A 117 21.26 29.74 -2.60
N VAL A 118 21.96 29.63 -1.48
CA VAL A 118 22.20 30.76 -0.57
C VAL A 118 23.11 31.80 -1.21
N TYR A 119 24.07 31.38 -2.04
CA TYR A 119 25.00 32.30 -2.72
C TYR A 119 24.45 32.89 -4.03
N SER A 120 23.46 32.24 -4.65
CA SER A 120 22.87 32.68 -5.93
C SER A 120 21.71 33.66 -5.74
N GLY A 121 21.26 33.86 -4.50
CA GLY A 121 20.12 34.69 -4.13
C GLY A 121 20.45 36.13 -3.69
N ASN A 122 21.68 36.60 -3.92
CA ASN A 122 22.12 37.99 -3.69
C ASN A 122 22.38 38.72 -5.00
#